data_AF-A0A3C0KXF2-F1
#
_entry.id   AF-A0A3C0KXF2-F1
#
_cell.length_a   1.000
_cell.length_b   1.000
_cell.length_c   1.000
_cell.angle_alpha   90.00
_cell.angle_beta   90.00
_cell.angle_gamma   90.00
#
_symmetry.space_group_name_H-M   'P 1'
#
loop_
_entity.id
_entity.type
_entity.pdbx_description
1 polymer ?
#
loop_
_entity_poly.entity_id
_entity_poly.type
_entity_poly.pdbx_seq_one_letter_code
_entity_poly.pdbx_strand_id
1 'polypeptide(L)'
;DYLVPMAAAIWSTGDDGILAFPIGMLSQFFNHHGLLDLVNRPQWYVVQGGSDQYVNVIRNRLQDLRLGCPVRAVTREKTRVWVTAGATVEAFDEVV
;
A
#
# COMPACT_ATOMS: atom_id res chain seq x y z
N ASP A 1 -23.50 -10.75 -9.42
CA ASP A 1 -22.54 -10.19 -8.46
C ASP A 1 -21.12 -10.16 -8.99
N TYR A 2 -20.67 -9.02 -9.52
CA TYR A 2 -19.30 -8.84 -10.02
C TYR A 2 -18.55 -7.76 -9.25
N LEU A 3 -19.15 -6.57 -9.10
CA LEU A 3 -18.48 -5.40 -8.54
C LEU A 3 -17.98 -5.61 -7.10
N VAL A 4 -18.87 -5.99 -6.19
CA VAL A 4 -18.58 -6.14 -4.76
C VAL A 4 -17.53 -7.23 -4.50
N PRO A 5 -17.68 -8.49 -4.96
CA PRO A 5 -16.67 -9.52 -4.71
C PRO A 5 -15.33 -9.23 -5.39
N MET A 6 -15.33 -8.59 -6.56
CA MET A 6 -14.09 -8.16 -7.22
C MET A 6 -13.36 -7.08 -6.41
N ALA A 7 -14.08 -6.06 -5.96
CA ALA A 7 -13.50 -5.00 -5.13
C ALA A 7 -13.01 -5.53 -3.78
N ALA A 8 -13.78 -6.42 -3.15
CA ALA A 8 -13.41 -7.07 -1.89
C ALA A 8 -12.06 -7.79 -2.02
N ALA A 9 -11.85 -8.52 -3.12
CA ALA A 9 -10.58 -9.18 -3.42
C ALA A 9 -9.42 -8.18 -3.63
N ILE A 10 -9.64 -7.07 -4.35
CA ILE A 10 -8.60 -6.07 -4.64
C ILE A 10 -8.13 -5.36 -3.36
N TRP A 11 -9.07 -4.96 -2.50
CA TRP A 11 -8.76 -4.22 -1.27
C TRP A 11 -8.59 -5.10 -0.03
N SER A 12 -8.64 -6.43 -0.19
CA SER A 12 -8.50 -7.39 0.92
C SER A 12 -9.44 -7.07 2.10
N THR A 13 -10.70 -6.75 1.79
CA THR A 13 -11.74 -6.39 2.75
C THR A 13 -13.02 -7.18 2.48
N GLY A 14 -13.98 -7.17 3.41
CA GLY A 14 -15.29 -7.79 3.22
C GLY A 14 -16.26 -6.91 2.43
N ASP A 15 -17.40 -7.49 2.03
CA ASP A 15 -18.43 -6.82 1.26
C ASP A 15 -18.94 -5.53 1.93
N ASP A 16 -19.19 -5.57 3.24
CA ASP A 16 -19.63 -4.40 4.02
C ASP A 16 -18.62 -3.23 3.93
N GLY A 17 -17.33 -3.56 3.90
CA GLY A 17 -16.26 -2.57 3.73
C GLY A 17 -16.27 -1.92 2.35
N ILE A 18 -16.58 -2.69 1.31
CA ILE A 18 -16.74 -2.16 -0.05
C ILE A 18 -18.03 -1.34 -0.19
N LEU A 19 -19.13 -1.77 0.43
CA LEU A 19 -20.39 -1.04 0.39
C LEU A 19 -20.30 0.32 1.12
N ALA A 20 -19.43 0.43 2.12
CA ALA A 20 -19.10 1.69 2.78
C ALA A 20 -18.05 2.53 2.00
N PHE A 21 -17.38 1.96 1.00
CA PHE A 21 -16.30 2.63 0.27
C PHE A 21 -16.86 3.71 -0.67
N PRO A 22 -16.21 4.89 -0.80
CA PRO A 22 -16.67 5.94 -1.69
C PRO A 22 -16.76 5.49 -3.15
N ILE A 23 -17.98 5.46 -3.70
CA ILE A 23 -18.25 4.94 -5.05
C ILE A 23 -17.49 5.69 -6.15
N GLY A 24 -17.23 6.99 -5.98
CA GLY A 24 -16.45 7.78 -6.93
C GLY A 24 -15.01 7.27 -7.08
N MET A 25 -14.36 6.92 -5.97
CA MET A 25 -13.00 6.36 -5.97
C MET A 25 -12.99 4.95 -6.57
N LEU A 26 -13.98 4.12 -6.20
CA LEU A 26 -14.14 2.78 -6.75
C LEU A 26 -14.33 2.83 -8.29
N SER A 27 -15.19 3.72 -8.77
CA SER A 27 -15.52 3.85 -10.18
C SER A 27 -14.32 4.32 -11.00
N GLN A 28 -13.59 5.33 -10.50
CA GLN A 28 -12.37 5.81 -11.15
C GLN A 28 -11.28 4.73 -11.20
N PHE A 29 -11.09 3.99 -10.10
CA PHE A 29 -10.14 2.89 -10.07
C PHE A 29 -10.48 1.82 -11.11
N PHE A 30 -11.73 1.35 -11.12
CA PHE A 30 -12.16 0.31 -12.06
C PHE A 30 -12.01 0.75 -13.52
N ASN A 31 -12.33 2.02 -13.81
CA ASN A 31 -12.15 2.59 -15.14
C ASN A 31 -10.67 2.67 -15.55
N HIS A 32 -9.80 3.20 -14.67
CA HIS A 32 -8.37 3.33 -14.97
C HIS A 32 -7.65 1.99 -15.17
N HIS A 33 -8.18 0.92 -14.56
CA HIS A 33 -7.61 -0.42 -14.63
C HIS A 33 -8.30 -1.32 -15.66
N GLY A 34 -9.24 -0.79 -16.46
CA GLY A 34 -9.99 -1.56 -17.46
C GLY A 34 -10.85 -2.68 -16.89
N LEU A 35 -11.23 -2.58 -15.60
CA LEU A 35 -12.05 -3.60 -14.92
C LEU A 35 -13.53 -3.50 -15.29
N LEU A 36 -13.94 -2.37 -15.90
CA LEU A 36 -15.26 -2.17 -16.50
C LEU A 36 -15.34 -2.68 -17.95
N ASP A 37 -14.21 -2.99 -18.57
CA ASP A 37 -14.17 -3.41 -19.97
C ASP A 37 -14.71 -4.85 -20.10
N LEU A 38 -15.70 -5.05 -20.96
CA LEU A 38 -16.29 -6.39 -21.21
C LEU A 38 -15.62 -7.11 -22.38
N VAL A 39 -14.94 -6.37 -23.26
CA VAL A 39 -14.22 -6.85 -24.44
C VAL A 39 -12.88 -6.14 -24.53
N ASN A 40 -11.88 -6.76 -25.16
CA ASN A 40 -10.54 -6.18 -25.34
C ASN A 40 -9.90 -5.69 -24.03
N ARG A 41 -10.06 -6.45 -22.95
CA ARG A 41 -9.49 -6.12 -21.64
C ARG A 41 -7.97 -5.92 -21.76
N PRO A 42 -7.39 -4.96 -21.01
CA PRO A 42 -5.96 -4.79 -20.99
C PRO A 42 -5.28 -6.08 -20.52
N GLN A 43 -4.15 -6.42 -21.13
CA GLN A 43 -3.29 -7.49 -20.63
C GLN A 43 -2.52 -6.94 -19.42
N TRP A 44 -2.75 -7.54 -18.26
CA TRP A 44 -2.01 -7.21 -17.05
C TRP A 44 -0.68 -7.96 -17.06
N TYR A 45 0.41 -7.22 -16.85
CA TYR A 45 1.74 -7.80 -16.67
C TYR A 45 1.94 -8.21 -15.22
N VAL A 46 2.67 -9.29 -15.04
CA VAL A 46 3.07 -9.79 -13.72
C VAL A 46 4.58 -9.78 -13.63
N VAL A 47 5.10 -9.61 -12.42
CA VAL A 47 6.52 -9.84 -12.15
C VAL A 47 6.75 -11.34 -12.09
N GLN A 48 7.60 -11.85 -12.98
CA GLN A 48 7.97 -13.27 -12.98
C GLN A 48 8.61 -13.62 -11.64
N GLY A 49 8.13 -14.68 -10.99
CA GLY A 49 8.60 -15.08 -9.66
C GLY A 49 7.92 -14.35 -8.48
N GLY A 50 6.90 -13.52 -8.76
CA GLY A 50 6.06 -12.88 -7.73
C GLY A 50 6.46 -11.44 -7.40
N SER A 51 5.58 -10.73 -6.69
CA SER A 51 5.79 -9.32 -6.30
C SER A 51 6.97 -9.12 -5.34
N ASP A 52 7.35 -10.13 -4.56
CA ASP A 52 8.50 -10.04 -3.65
C ASP A 52 9.84 -9.77 -4.37
N GLN A 53 9.93 -10.06 -5.67
CA GLN A 53 11.15 -9.80 -6.46
C GLN A 53 11.55 -8.33 -6.47
N TYR A 54 10.61 -7.39 -6.70
CA TYR A 54 10.97 -5.97 -6.70
C TYR A 54 11.26 -5.46 -5.30
N VAL A 55 10.61 -6.02 -4.27
CA VAL A 55 10.87 -5.68 -2.86
C VAL A 55 12.31 -6.04 -2.50
N ASN A 56 12.77 -7.24 -2.89
CA ASN A 56 14.15 -7.68 -2.68
C ASN A 56 15.18 -6.77 -3.38
N VAL A 57 14.89 -6.31 -4.60
CA VAL A 57 15.74 -5.35 -5.32
C VAL A 57 15.82 -4.01 -4.58
N ILE A 58 14.70 -3.48 -4.10
CA ILE A 58 14.66 -2.23 -3.33
C ILE A 58 15.44 -2.40 -2.02
N ARG A 59 15.19 -3.48 -1.29
CA ARG A 59 15.88 -3.82 -0.04
C ARG A 59 17.40 -3.80 -0.19
N ASN A 60 17.93 -4.37 -1.27
CA ASN A 60 19.37 -4.41 -1.53
C ASN A 60 19.97 -3.04 -1.89
N ARG A 61 19.15 -2.04 -2.18
CA ARG A 61 19.57 -0.66 -2.51
C ARG A 61 19.45 0.32 -1.34
N LEU A 62 18.71 -0.04 -0.29
CA LEU A 62 18.55 0.80 0.89
C LEU A 62 19.80 0.72 1.75
N GLN A 63 20.34 1.90 2.11
CA GLN A 63 21.52 1.99 2.99
C GLN A 63 21.16 1.76 4.46
N ASP A 64 19.99 2.26 4.89
CA ASP A 64 19.45 2.04 6.23
C ASP A 64 18.12 1.30 6.10
N LEU A 65 18.12 0.02 6.51
CA LEU A 65 16.94 -0.83 6.57
C LEU A 65 16.96 -1.60 7.89
N ARG A 66 15.93 -1.37 8.71
CA ARG A 66 15.85 -1.94 10.06
C ARG A 66 14.66 -2.88 10.15
N LEU A 67 14.94 -4.18 10.00
CA LEU A 67 13.94 -5.24 10.15
C LEU A 67 13.70 -5.56 11.63
N GLY A 68 12.49 -6.00 11.98
CA GLY A 68 12.15 -6.31 13.36
C GLY A 68 12.19 -5.10 14.31
N CYS A 69 12.15 -3.89 13.75
CA CYS A 69 12.23 -2.63 14.49
C CYS A 69 10.87 -1.91 14.47
N PRO A 70 9.89 -2.33 15.30
CA PRO A 70 8.57 -1.72 15.31
C PRO A 70 8.66 -0.29 15.86
N VAL A 71 8.16 0.67 15.08
CA VAL A 71 7.93 2.04 15.54
C VAL A 71 6.83 2.03 16.60
N ARG A 72 7.12 2.57 17.77
CA ARG A 72 6.21 2.61 18.94
C ARG A 72 5.58 3.98 19.15
N ALA A 73 6.30 5.04 18.81
CA ALA A 73 5.80 6.40 18.90
C ALA A 73 6.46 7.31 17.86
N VAL A 74 5.70 8.31 17.41
CA VAL A 74 6.19 9.42 16.57
C VAL A 74 5.73 10.72 17.21
N THR A 75 6.67 11.56 17.63
CA THR A 75 6.39 12.85 18.26
C THR A 75 6.94 13.96 17.37
N ARG A 76 6.04 14.78 16.81
CA ARG A 76 6.40 15.91 15.96
C ARG A 76 6.53 17.19 16.79
N GLU A 77 7.70 17.80 16.74
CA GLU A 77 7.97 19.12 17.32
C GLU A 77 8.13 20.16 16.21
N LYS A 78 8.37 21.43 16.58
CA LYS A 78 8.44 22.54 15.61
C LYS A 78 9.52 22.37 14.55
N THR A 79 10.62 21.70 14.87
CA THR A 79 11.82 21.64 14.02
C THR A 79 12.30 20.22 13.73
N ARG A 80 11.77 19.21 14.42
CA ARG A 80 12.21 17.81 14.32
C ARG A 80 11.06 16.85 14.59
N VAL A 81 11.21 15.63 14.10
CA VAL A 81 10.33 14.50 14.40
C VAL A 81 11.12 13.45 15.17
N TRP A 82 10.68 13.12 16.37
CA TRP A 82 11.27 12.07 17.19
C TRP A 82 10.53 10.76 16.94
N VAL A 83 11.27 9.74 16.52
CA VAL A 83 10.75 8.38 16.30
C VAL A 83 11.31 7.47 17.38
N THR A 84 10.42 6.84 18.13
CA THR A 84 10.78 5.80 19.10
C THR A 84 10.56 4.43 18.47
N ALA A 85 11.61 3.63 18.36
CA ALA A 85 11.55 2.27 17.83
C ALA A 85 12.32 1.32 18.74
N GLY A 86 11.61 0.36 19.37
CA GLY A 86 12.20 -0.48 20.41
C GLY A 86 12.75 0.35 21.58
N ALA A 87 14.07 0.28 21.80
CA ALA A 87 14.77 1.03 22.83
C ALA A 87 15.49 2.30 22.31
N THR A 88 15.39 2.61 21.01
CA THR A 88 16.04 3.79 20.42
C THR A 88 15.04 4.92 20.23
N VAL A 89 15.54 6.14 20.39
CA VAL A 89 14.84 7.38 20.03
C VAL A 89 15.75 8.16 19.10
N GLU A 90 15.27 8.46 17.90
CA GLU A 90 16.04 9.13 16.85
C GLU A 90 15.27 10.32 16.31
N ALA A 91 16.01 11.38 15.97
CA ALA A 91 15.47 12.60 15.38
C ALA A 91 15.58 12.55 13.86
N PHE A 92 14.50 12.92 13.19
CA PHE A 92 14.41 13.07 11.75
C PHE A 92 13.93 14.48 11.41
N ASP A 93 14.28 14.96 10.23
CA ASP A 93 13.70 16.19 9.68
C ASP A 93 12.25 15.95 9.24
N GLU A 94 11.98 14.77 8.63
CA GLU A 94 10.66 14.36 8.16
C GLU A 94 10.42 12.85 8.33
N VAL A 95 9.14 12.46 8.34
CA VAL A 95 8.65 11.06 8.37
C VAL A 95 7.44 10.97 7.44
N VAL A 96 7.41 9.93 6.59
CA VAL A 96 6.33 9.61 5.64
C VAL A 96 5.46 8.49 6.20
#